data_AF-I0FE25-F1
#
_entry.id   AF-I0FE25-F1
#
_cell.length_a   1.000
_cell.length_b   1.000
_cell.length_c   1.000
_cell.angle_alpha   90.00
_cell.angle_beta   90.00
_cell.angle_gamma   90.00
#
_symmetry.space_group_name_H-M   'P 1'
#
loop_
_entity.id
_entity.type
_entity.pdbx_description
1 polymer ?
#
loop_
_entity_poly.entity_id
_entity_poly.type
_entity_poly.pdbx_seq_one_letter_code
_entity_poly.pdbx_strand_id
1 'polypeptide(L)'
;MDDNRAKESKAERREVYLALGYDNDFIWILGGFASKLIGTVDLLTKNKVKLKDFFIKIRNAAKAYYIDIYDTLEKKLGNLESLSAAELKSLSIKLEEVKKARVKLIVRVVRPLRNEYLLTRRYLSDPNSIIPANITANEIETYWNTLSAEFNSICDEIMRISGKIKGILDNIKVED
;
A
#
# COMPACT_ATOMS: atom_id res chain seq x y z
N MET A 1 -15.59 -10.05 22.60
CA MET A 1 -14.77 -9.47 21.50
C MET A 1 -15.03 -10.35 20.31
N ASP A 2 -15.59 -9.79 19.23
CA ASP A 2 -16.10 -10.56 18.09
C ASP A 2 -14.95 -11.12 17.23
N ASP A 3 -14.87 -12.45 17.11
CA ASP A 3 -13.82 -13.16 16.37
C ASP A 3 -13.75 -12.73 14.89
N ASN A 4 -14.88 -12.31 14.31
CA ASN A 4 -14.91 -11.80 12.94
C ASN A 4 -14.18 -10.45 12.83
N ARG A 5 -14.42 -9.54 13.78
CA ARG A 5 -13.72 -8.25 13.84
C ARG A 5 -12.22 -8.41 14.06
N ALA A 6 -11.81 -9.42 14.82
CA ALA A 6 -10.39 -9.75 15.02
C ALA A 6 -9.73 -10.29 13.73
N LYS A 7 -10.45 -11.14 12.97
CA LYS A 7 -9.99 -11.67 11.67
C LYS A 7 -9.92 -10.60 10.60
N GLU A 8 -10.95 -9.76 10.47
CA GLU A 8 -10.96 -8.62 9.54
C GLU A 8 -9.76 -7.73 9.82
N SER A 9 -9.62 -7.24 11.05
CA SER A 9 -8.49 -6.41 11.47
C SER A 9 -7.11 -7.01 11.15
N LYS A 10 -6.98 -8.35 11.15
CA LYS A 10 -5.75 -9.05 10.75
C LYS A 10 -5.50 -8.99 9.24
N ALA A 11 -6.53 -9.17 8.41
CA ALA A 11 -6.43 -9.03 6.96
C ALA A 11 -6.10 -7.58 6.56
N GLU A 12 -6.76 -6.60 7.19
CA GLU A 12 -6.52 -5.18 6.91
C GLU A 12 -5.08 -4.76 7.24
N ARG A 13 -4.52 -5.23 8.36
CA ARG A 13 -3.10 -5.00 8.69
C ARG A 13 -2.17 -5.66 7.68
N ARG A 14 -2.49 -6.89 7.25
CA ARG A 14 -1.70 -7.60 6.23
C ARG A 14 -1.61 -6.81 4.94
N GLU A 15 -2.70 -6.19 4.48
CA GLU A 15 -2.73 -5.36 3.29
C GLU A 15 -1.81 -4.14 3.42
N VAL A 16 -1.77 -3.48 4.58
CA VAL A 16 -0.82 -2.38 4.83
C VAL A 16 0.62 -2.88 4.78
N TYR A 17 0.92 -4.02 5.40
CA TYR A 17 2.28 -4.58 5.39
C TYR A 17 2.71 -4.97 3.99
N LEU A 18 1.83 -5.61 3.21
CA LEU A 18 2.05 -5.88 1.79
C LEU A 18 2.34 -4.60 1.02
N ALA A 19 1.58 -3.53 1.25
CA ALA A 19 1.80 -2.24 0.59
C ALA A 19 3.21 -1.70 0.84
N LEU A 20 3.75 -1.92 2.04
CA LEU A 20 5.09 -1.53 2.46
C LEU A 20 6.15 -2.60 2.18
N GLY A 21 5.80 -3.69 1.48
CA GLY A 21 6.73 -4.76 1.13
C GLY A 21 7.24 -5.56 2.33
N TYR A 22 6.49 -5.58 3.43
CA TYR A 22 6.90 -6.14 4.72
C TYR A 22 8.21 -5.57 5.27
N ASP A 23 8.61 -4.37 4.81
CA ASP A 23 9.76 -3.71 5.37
C ASP A 23 9.39 -3.14 6.76
N ASN A 24 9.89 -3.82 7.78
CA ASN A 24 9.60 -3.54 9.18
C ASN A 24 9.90 -2.08 9.53
N ASP A 25 10.98 -1.51 8.98
CA ASP A 25 11.38 -0.13 9.29
C ASP A 25 10.30 0.85 8.85
N PHE A 26 9.75 0.66 7.65
CA PHE A 26 8.67 1.51 7.15
C PHE A 26 7.36 1.32 7.91
N ILE A 27 7.03 0.07 8.28
CA ILE A 27 5.82 -0.22 9.07
C ILE A 27 5.87 0.53 10.40
N TRP A 28 7.03 0.50 11.07
CA TRP A 28 7.26 1.22 12.32
C TRP A 28 7.17 2.74 12.14
N ILE A 29 7.81 3.30 11.12
CA ILE A 29 7.77 4.75 10.83
C ILE A 29 6.33 5.21 10.57
N LEU A 30 5.59 4.48 9.74
CA LEU A 30 4.21 4.83 9.43
C LEU A 30 3.32 4.78 10.67
N GLY A 31 3.47 3.75 11.51
CA GLY A 31 2.78 3.66 12.80
C GLY A 31 3.11 4.85 13.69
N GLY A 32 4.39 5.20 13.76
CA GLY A 32 4.89 6.38 14.45
C GLY A 32 4.25 7.70 14.02
N PHE A 33 4.16 7.94 12.71
CA PHE A 33 3.51 9.12 12.15
C PHE A 33 2.03 9.16 12.45
N ALA A 34 1.34 8.03 12.27
CA ALA A 34 -0.08 7.92 12.59
C ALA A 34 -0.32 8.24 14.07
N SER A 35 0.49 7.71 14.99
CA SER A 35 0.40 8.00 16.43
C SER A 35 0.60 9.49 16.75
N LYS A 36 1.56 10.16 16.12
CA LYS A 36 1.79 11.60 16.31
C LYS A 36 0.61 12.45 15.82
N LEU A 37 0.01 12.07 14.69
CA LEU A 37 -1.15 12.76 14.12
C LEU A 37 -2.44 12.60 14.93
N ILE A 38 -2.48 11.68 15.91
CA ILE A 38 -3.65 11.45 16.77
C ILE A 38 -3.31 11.57 18.27
N GLY A 39 -2.14 12.10 18.62
CA GLY A 39 -1.62 12.09 19.99
C GLY A 39 -2.42 12.94 20.99
N THR A 40 -3.33 13.80 20.52
CA THR A 40 -4.25 14.59 21.35
C THR A 40 -5.66 14.54 20.78
N VAL A 41 -6.67 14.92 21.57
CA VAL A 41 -8.08 14.98 21.10
C VAL A 41 -8.25 15.93 19.91
N ASP A 42 -7.58 17.08 19.94
CA ASP A 42 -7.62 18.06 18.85
C ASP A 42 -6.99 17.51 17.58
N LEU A 43 -5.83 16.86 17.69
CA LEU A 43 -5.14 16.23 16.57
C LEU A 43 -5.93 15.06 15.99
N LEU A 44 -6.52 14.22 16.84
CA LEU A 44 -7.41 13.15 16.42
C LEU A 44 -8.59 13.71 15.63
N THR A 45 -9.26 14.75 16.15
CA THR A 45 -10.40 15.39 15.47
C THR A 45 -10.01 15.95 14.11
N LYS A 46 -8.83 16.57 14.01
CA LYS A 46 -8.29 17.12 12.76
C LYS A 46 -7.92 16.05 11.72
N ASN A 47 -7.27 14.96 12.15
CA ASN A 47 -6.56 14.04 11.25
C ASN A 47 -7.27 12.71 11.00
N LYS A 48 -8.30 12.36 11.77
CA LYS A 48 -8.99 11.06 11.70
C LYS A 48 -9.43 10.69 10.28
N VAL A 49 -10.06 11.62 9.56
CA VAL A 49 -10.56 11.37 8.19
C VAL A 49 -9.39 11.15 7.23
N LYS A 50 -8.39 12.03 7.27
CA LYS A 50 -7.20 11.95 6.41
C LYS A 50 -6.45 10.62 6.59
N LEU A 51 -6.25 10.20 7.84
CA LEU A 51 -5.61 8.92 8.15
C LEU A 51 -6.45 7.72 7.69
N LYS A 52 -7.77 7.77 7.92
CA LYS A 52 -8.68 6.72 7.45
C LYS A 52 -8.59 6.58 5.94
N ASP A 53 -8.67 7.68 5.20
CA ASP A 53 -8.65 7.68 3.73
C ASP A 53 -7.30 7.20 3.19
N PHE A 54 -6.19 7.63 3.81
CA PHE A 54 -4.86 7.13 3.51
C PHE A 54 -4.78 5.60 3.66
N PHE A 55 -5.21 5.06 4.82
CA PHE A 55 -5.15 3.63 5.08
C PHE A 55 -6.08 2.82 4.16
N ILE A 56 -7.27 3.33 3.84
CA ILE A 56 -8.16 2.67 2.86
C ILE A 56 -7.49 2.63 1.49
N LYS A 57 -6.93 3.75 1.03
CA LYS A 57 -6.32 3.86 -0.29
C LYS A 57 -5.11 2.93 -0.46
N ILE A 58 -4.21 2.93 0.52
CA ILE A 58 -3.00 2.08 0.47
C ILE A 58 -3.35 0.60 0.53
N ARG A 59 -4.36 0.22 1.33
CA ARG A 59 -4.87 -1.14 1.42
C ARG A 59 -5.50 -1.60 0.11
N ASN A 60 -6.36 -0.78 -0.49
CA ASN A 60 -6.97 -1.10 -1.77
C ASN A 60 -5.93 -1.26 -2.88
N ALA A 61 -4.90 -0.41 -2.91
CA ALA A 61 -3.81 -0.55 -3.88
C ALA A 61 -2.99 -1.84 -3.64
N ALA A 62 -2.74 -2.22 -2.39
CA ALA A 62 -2.02 -3.46 -2.06
C ALA A 62 -2.84 -4.71 -2.37
N LYS A 63 -4.14 -4.71 -2.03
CA LYS A 63 -5.07 -5.78 -2.41
C LYS A 63 -5.14 -5.93 -3.92
N ALA A 64 -5.32 -4.83 -4.65
CA ALA A 64 -5.37 -4.82 -6.10
C ALA A 64 -4.07 -5.38 -6.73
N TYR A 65 -2.91 -5.07 -6.14
CA TYR A 65 -1.63 -5.56 -6.62
C TYR A 65 -1.39 -7.02 -6.27
N TYR A 66 -1.38 -7.39 -4.99
CA TYR A 66 -0.96 -8.71 -4.54
C TYR A 66 -2.06 -9.75 -4.66
N ILE A 67 -3.27 -9.41 -4.23
CA ILE A 67 -4.35 -10.40 -4.09
C ILE A 67 -5.11 -10.52 -5.42
N ASP A 68 -5.64 -9.41 -5.94
CA ASP A 68 -6.50 -9.46 -7.11
C ASP A 68 -5.74 -9.86 -8.38
N ILE A 69 -4.44 -9.53 -8.48
CA ILE A 69 -3.59 -9.94 -9.60
C ILE A 69 -2.80 -11.21 -9.29
N TYR A 70 -1.85 -11.18 -8.34
CA TYR A 70 -0.87 -12.27 -8.22
C TYR A 70 -1.46 -13.53 -7.58
N ASP A 71 -2.25 -13.43 -6.51
CA ASP A 71 -2.93 -14.61 -5.95
C ASP A 71 -3.91 -15.22 -6.99
N THR A 72 -4.57 -14.39 -7.81
CA THR A 72 -5.44 -14.88 -8.89
C THR A 72 -4.64 -15.56 -10.01
N LEU A 73 -3.53 -14.97 -10.44
CA LEU A 73 -2.64 -15.55 -11.44
C LEU A 73 -2.08 -16.89 -11.00
N GLU A 74 -1.63 -16.99 -9.75
CA GLU A 74 -1.11 -18.23 -9.17
C GLU A 74 -2.15 -19.35 -9.23
N LYS A 75 -3.40 -19.05 -8.85
CA LYS A 75 -4.51 -20.02 -8.91
C LYS A 75 -4.89 -20.44 -10.33
N LYS A 76 -4.66 -19.57 -11.31
CA LYS A 76 -5.03 -19.80 -12.72
C LYS A 76 -3.83 -20.17 -13.61
N LEU A 77 -2.65 -20.38 -13.02
CA LEU A 77 -1.40 -20.58 -13.75
C LEU A 77 -1.49 -21.74 -14.75
N GLY A 78 -2.12 -22.85 -14.34
CA GLY A 78 -2.31 -24.04 -15.17
C GLY A 78 -3.28 -23.86 -16.34
N ASN A 79 -4.12 -22.81 -16.31
CA ASN A 79 -5.15 -22.58 -17.32
C ASN A 79 -4.86 -21.35 -18.18
N LEU A 80 -3.66 -20.77 -18.09
CA LEU A 80 -3.28 -19.60 -18.89
C LEU A 80 -3.30 -19.88 -20.40
N GLU A 81 -3.10 -21.14 -20.80
CA GLU A 81 -3.21 -21.60 -22.18
C GLU A 81 -4.61 -21.46 -22.79
N SER A 82 -5.64 -21.28 -21.97
CA SER A 82 -7.01 -21.02 -22.45
C SER A 82 -7.17 -19.61 -23.03
N LEU A 83 -6.22 -18.69 -22.77
CA LEU A 83 -6.24 -17.34 -23.30
C LEU A 83 -5.73 -17.30 -24.73
N SER A 84 -6.33 -16.43 -25.55
CA SER A 84 -5.79 -16.15 -26.89
C SER A 84 -4.41 -15.49 -26.81
N ALA A 85 -3.63 -15.58 -27.89
CA ALA A 85 -2.33 -14.91 -27.98
C ALA A 85 -2.43 -13.39 -27.76
N ALA A 86 -3.53 -12.76 -28.19
CA ALA A 86 -3.78 -11.34 -27.98
C ALA A 86 -4.03 -11.01 -26.50
N GLU A 87 -4.76 -11.87 -25.78
CA GLU A 87 -5.01 -11.72 -24.34
C GLU A 87 -3.73 -11.94 -23.53
N LEU A 88 -2.94 -12.97 -23.84
CA LEU A 88 -1.64 -13.22 -23.21
C LEU A 88 -0.68 -12.03 -23.39
N LYS A 89 -0.61 -11.47 -24.60
CA LYS A 89 0.20 -10.27 -24.87
C LYS A 89 -0.31 -9.08 -24.05
N SER A 90 -1.62 -8.86 -24.02
CA SER A 90 -2.25 -7.78 -23.25
C SER A 90 -2.01 -7.92 -21.74
N LEU A 91 -2.09 -9.16 -21.22
CA LEU A 91 -1.83 -9.50 -19.83
C LEU A 91 -0.37 -9.20 -19.46
N SER A 92 0.58 -9.69 -20.26
CA SER A 92 2.01 -9.44 -20.06
C SER A 92 2.34 -7.94 -20.00
N ILE A 93 1.82 -7.15 -20.95
CA ILE A 93 2.03 -5.70 -20.96
C ILE A 93 1.48 -5.04 -19.68
N LYS A 94 0.27 -5.41 -19.25
CA LYS A 94 -0.36 -4.83 -18.06
C LYS A 94 0.34 -5.24 -16.76
N LEU A 95 0.89 -6.46 -16.70
CA LEU A 95 1.70 -6.90 -15.56
C LEU A 95 2.98 -6.05 -15.45
N GLU A 96 3.61 -5.70 -16.56
CA GLU A 96 4.74 -4.78 -16.53
C GLU A 96 4.32 -3.34 -16.16
N GLU A 97 3.16 -2.86 -16.63
CA GLU A 97 2.61 -1.56 -16.24
C GLU A 97 2.35 -1.48 -14.73
N VAL A 98 1.70 -2.49 -14.14
CA VAL A 98 1.36 -2.48 -12.71
C VAL A 98 2.60 -2.62 -11.84
N LYS A 99 3.60 -3.41 -12.25
CA LYS A 99 4.92 -3.47 -11.60
C LYS A 99 5.60 -2.11 -11.61
N LYS A 100 5.59 -1.40 -12.75
CA LYS A 100 6.14 -0.04 -12.84
C LYS A 100 5.41 0.93 -11.92
N ALA A 101 4.08 0.88 -11.86
CA ALA A 101 3.29 1.72 -10.94
C ALA A 101 3.63 1.43 -9.47
N ARG A 102 3.78 0.14 -9.10
CA ARG A 102 4.26 -0.27 -7.77
C ARG A 102 5.65 0.30 -7.46
N VAL A 103 6.58 0.23 -8.41
CA VAL A 103 7.93 0.81 -8.25
C VAL A 103 7.85 2.33 -8.08
N LYS A 104 7.01 3.04 -8.85
CA LYS A 104 6.79 4.49 -8.68
C LYS A 104 6.31 4.79 -7.26
N LEU A 105 5.35 4.03 -6.72
CA LEU A 105 4.84 4.23 -5.36
C LEU A 105 5.99 4.16 -4.34
N ILE A 106 6.85 3.14 -4.49
CA ILE A 106 7.99 2.94 -3.59
C ILE A 106 8.99 4.08 -3.72
N VAL A 107 9.41 4.41 -4.94
CA VAL A 107 10.50 5.37 -5.19
C VAL A 107 10.07 6.81 -4.91
N ARG A 108 8.82 7.16 -5.20
CA ARG A 108 8.35 8.56 -5.17
C ARG A 108 7.56 8.93 -3.92
N VAL A 109 7.01 7.95 -3.20
CA VAL A 109 6.22 8.23 -1.99
C VAL A 109 6.85 7.56 -0.78
N VAL A 110 7.00 6.24 -0.82
CA VAL A 110 7.42 5.46 0.36
C VAL A 110 8.84 5.83 0.78
N ARG A 111 9.80 5.78 -0.15
CA ARG A 111 11.21 6.08 0.13
C ARG A 111 11.46 7.55 0.51
N PRO A 112 10.86 8.56 -0.14
CA PRO A 112 10.96 9.95 0.32
C PRO A 112 10.40 10.15 1.73
N LEU A 113 9.24 9.58 2.04
CA LEU A 113 8.67 9.61 3.39
C LEU A 113 9.58 9.00 4.45
N ARG A 114 10.36 7.98 4.10
CA ARG A 114 11.39 7.42 4.97
C ARG A 114 12.64 8.30 5.09
N ASN A 115 13.08 8.89 3.99
CA ASN A 115 14.36 9.59 3.90
C ASN A 115 14.31 11.01 4.46
N GLU A 116 13.21 11.73 4.23
CA GLU A 116 13.00 13.10 4.71
C GLU A 116 13.23 13.17 6.22
N TYR A 117 12.67 12.18 6.89
CA TYR A 117 12.86 12.03 8.30
C TYR A 117 14.15 11.24 8.53
N LEU A 118 15.25 11.97 8.78
CA LEU A 118 16.52 11.49 9.36
C LEU A 118 16.33 10.55 10.58
N LEU A 119 15.11 10.49 11.12
CA LEU A 119 14.54 9.40 11.92
C LEU A 119 15.13 8.05 11.61
N THR A 120 15.18 7.63 10.35
CA THR A 120 15.70 6.29 10.03
C THR A 120 17.15 6.09 10.43
N ARG A 121 18.03 7.06 10.21
CA ARG A 121 19.46 6.81 10.46
C ARG A 121 19.77 6.70 11.95
N ARG A 122 19.19 7.55 12.80
CA ARG A 122 19.34 7.47 14.26
C ARG A 122 18.55 6.31 14.87
N TYR A 123 17.37 5.98 14.34
CA TYR A 123 16.52 4.90 14.85
C TYR A 123 16.97 3.51 14.43
N LEU A 124 17.41 3.31 13.19
CA LEU A 124 18.02 2.05 12.74
C LEU A 124 19.31 1.72 13.52
N SER A 125 19.90 2.72 14.19
CA SER A 125 21.05 2.55 15.07
C SER A 125 20.66 2.16 16.50
N ASP A 126 19.41 2.40 16.94
CA ASP A 126 18.89 2.11 18.27
C ASP A 126 17.36 1.85 18.24
N PRO A 127 16.91 0.59 18.33
CA PRO A 127 15.49 0.20 18.35
C PRO A 127 14.70 0.77 19.53
N ASN A 128 15.38 1.18 20.61
CA ASN A 128 14.77 1.81 21.78
C ASN A 128 14.62 3.33 21.64
N SER A 129 15.16 3.92 20.57
CA SER A 129 15.05 5.36 20.36
C SER A 129 13.60 5.72 20.06
N ILE A 130 13.02 6.62 20.85
CA ILE A 130 11.69 7.17 20.56
C ILE A 130 11.84 8.02 19.30
N ILE A 131 10.87 7.97 18.37
CA ILE A 131 10.72 8.98 17.28
C ILE A 131 11.06 10.34 17.90
N PRO A 132 12.17 11.01 17.55
CA PRO A 132 12.62 12.20 18.22
C PRO A 132 11.46 13.14 18.49
N ALA A 133 11.37 13.51 19.77
CA ALA A 133 10.27 14.25 20.34
C ALA A 133 9.97 15.57 19.63
N ASN A 134 10.89 16.03 18.75
CA ASN A 134 10.81 17.28 18.03
C ASN A 134 9.95 17.26 16.76
N ILE A 135 9.61 16.10 16.18
CA ILE A 135 8.72 16.07 15.01
C ILE A 135 7.28 16.26 15.46
N THR A 136 6.70 17.35 15.00
CA THR A 136 5.33 17.77 15.28
C THR A 136 4.36 17.17 14.27
N ALA A 137 3.09 17.06 14.66
CA ALA A 137 2.02 16.67 13.74
C ALA A 137 1.91 17.60 12.52
N ASN A 138 2.22 18.90 12.69
CA ASN A 138 2.19 19.88 11.61
C ASN A 138 3.30 19.65 10.58
N GLU A 139 4.51 19.25 11.00
CA GLU A 139 5.59 18.89 10.07
C GLU A 139 5.24 17.64 9.27
N ILE A 140 4.68 16.62 9.93
CA ILE A 140 4.19 15.40 9.27
C ILE A 140 3.13 15.73 8.22
N GLU A 141 2.14 16.56 8.59
CA GLU A 141 1.07 16.96 7.68
C GLU A 141 1.60 17.80 6.50
N THR A 142 2.45 18.79 6.78
CA THR A 142 3.10 19.63 5.76
C THR A 142 3.83 18.78 4.74
N TYR A 143 4.64 17.84 5.21
CA TYR A 143 5.40 16.98 4.32
C TYR A 143 4.49 16.02 3.54
N TRP A 144 3.51 15.39 4.21
CA TRP A 144 2.54 14.51 3.53
C TRP A 144 1.80 15.24 2.41
N ASN A 145 1.44 16.51 2.60
CA ASN A 145 0.77 17.30 1.56
C ASN A 145 1.61 17.39 0.28
N THR A 146 2.94 17.39 0.36
CA THR A 146 3.83 17.39 -0.82
C THR A 146 3.78 16.09 -1.62
N LEU A 147 3.45 14.96 -0.98
CA LEU A 147 3.43 13.62 -1.60
C LEU A 147 2.01 13.12 -1.92
N SER A 148 1.00 13.66 -1.24
CA SER A 148 -0.37 13.12 -1.23
C SER A 148 -1.02 13.01 -2.61
N ALA A 149 -0.82 14.00 -3.48
CA ALA A 149 -1.36 14.00 -4.84
C ALA A 149 -0.74 12.88 -5.69
N GLU A 150 0.58 12.70 -5.61
CA GLU A 150 1.29 11.65 -6.32
C GLU A 150 0.95 10.26 -5.76
N PHE A 151 0.86 10.13 -4.44
CA PHE A 151 0.36 8.91 -3.79
C PHE A 151 -1.02 8.50 -4.32
N ASN A 152 -1.97 9.42 -4.31
CA ASN A 152 -3.33 9.16 -4.77
C ASN A 152 -3.34 8.72 -6.24
N SER A 153 -2.63 9.46 -7.08
CA SER A 153 -2.52 9.16 -8.52
C SER A 153 -1.94 7.77 -8.78
N ILE A 154 -0.85 7.39 -8.09
CA ILE A 154 -0.22 6.09 -8.28
C ILE A 154 -1.11 4.95 -7.76
N CYS A 155 -1.75 5.12 -6.60
CA CYS A 155 -2.69 4.13 -6.08
C CYS A 155 -3.87 3.93 -7.05
N ASP A 156 -4.41 5.00 -7.62
CA ASP A 156 -5.47 4.93 -8.63
C ASP A 156 -4.98 4.25 -9.93
N GLU A 157 -3.75 4.52 -10.35
CA GLU A 157 -3.12 3.84 -11.49
C GLU A 157 -3.04 2.32 -11.26
N ILE A 158 -2.58 1.89 -10.08
CA ILE A 158 -2.50 0.46 -9.70
C ILE A 158 -3.88 -0.19 -9.74
N MET A 159 -4.89 0.41 -9.09
CA MET A 159 -6.24 -0.13 -9.05
C MET A 159 -6.86 -0.21 -10.46
N ARG A 160 -6.65 0.82 -11.29
CA ARG A 160 -7.14 0.85 -12.68
C ARG A 160 -6.51 -0.26 -13.54
N ILE A 161 -5.19 -0.47 -13.44
CA ILE A 161 -4.51 -1.52 -14.21
C ILE A 161 -4.93 -2.90 -13.70
N SER A 162 -5.06 -3.07 -12.38
CA SER A 162 -5.55 -4.30 -11.77
C SER A 162 -6.94 -4.70 -12.27
N GLY A 163 -7.89 -3.75 -12.34
CA GLY A 163 -9.21 -4.02 -12.92
C GLY A 163 -9.15 -4.51 -14.37
N LYS A 164 -8.22 -3.98 -15.18
CA LYS A 164 -8.00 -4.45 -16.56
C LYS A 164 -7.40 -5.85 -16.62
N ILE A 165 -6.46 -6.17 -15.72
CA ILE A 165 -5.87 -7.52 -15.61
C ILE A 165 -6.95 -8.51 -15.19
N LYS A 166 -7.74 -8.17 -14.18
CA LYS A 166 -8.85 -8.99 -13.71
C LYS A 166 -9.81 -9.37 -14.85
N GLY A 167 -10.21 -8.40 -15.68
CA GLY A 167 -11.07 -8.68 -16.84
C GLY A 167 -10.47 -9.67 -17.84
N ILE A 168 -9.14 -9.77 -17.97
CA ILE A 168 -8.50 -10.80 -18.79
C ILE A 168 -8.51 -12.14 -18.06
N LEU A 169 -8.18 -12.15 -16.78
CA LEU A 169 -8.14 -13.39 -15.98
C LEU A 169 -9.53 -14.00 -15.78
N ASP A 170 -10.60 -13.21 -15.81
CA ASP A 170 -11.98 -13.68 -15.72
C ASP A 170 -12.37 -14.53 -16.96
N ASN A 171 -11.68 -14.39 -18.10
CA ASN A 171 -11.91 -15.22 -19.29
C ASN A 171 -11.36 -16.65 -19.16
N ILE A 172 -10.50 -16.89 -18.17
CA ILE A 172 -9.98 -18.24 -17.88
C ILE A 172 -11.04 -19.00 -17.12
N LYS A 173 -11.58 -20.05 -17.76
CA LYS A 173 -12.44 -21.03 -17.10
C LYS A 173 -11.59 -21.89 -16.17
N VAL A 174 -12.03 -22.06 -14.93
CA VAL A 174 -11.48 -23.08 -14.03
C VAL A 174 -12.39 -24.28 -14.22
N GLU A 175 -11.86 -25.38 -14.76
CA GLU A 175 -12.57 -26.65 -14.72
C GLU A 175 -12.51 -27.16 -13.26
N ASP A 176 -13.69 -27.42 -12.68
CA ASP A 176 -13.84 -28.03 -11.35
C ASP A 176 -13.48 -29.53 -11.37
#